data_AF-A0A428ZE38-F1
#
_entry.id   AF-A0A428ZE38-F1
#
_cell.length_a   1.000
_cell.length_b   1.000
_cell.length_c   1.000
_cell.angle_alpha   90.00
_cell.angle_beta   90.00
_cell.angle_gamma   90.00
#
_symmetry.space_group_name_H-M   'P 1'
#
loop_
_entity.id
_entity.type
_entity.pdbx_description
1 polymer ?
#
loop_
_entity_poly.entity_id
_entity_poly.type
_entity_poly.pdbx_seq_one_letter_code
_entity_poly.pdbx_strand_id
1 'polypeptide(L)'
;MAVATVLSLLMVSGSAQAAARCVGRTGMLYYDKGYPYSVTLHGFQVTLQTARVGSNGNPNGGGAARAIIHPGSSYRYRAGDIISIDRSISALSPSSNPWSTDDIHRFGGWDYCESTLHSPDSIRTTTVDGYHHAVRVCFRRSGSVQCSNSWYSDAG
;
A
#
# COMPACT_ATOMS: atom_id res chain seq x y z
N MET A 1 -7.70 -25.09 -47.12
CA MET A 1 -7.78 -25.26 -45.65
C MET A 1 -7.07 -24.08 -45.01
N ALA A 2 -7.82 -23.17 -44.40
CA ALA A 2 -7.26 -21.96 -43.79
C ALA A 2 -6.94 -22.25 -42.32
N VAL A 3 -5.65 -22.12 -41.95
CA VAL A 3 -5.19 -22.25 -40.56
C VAL A 3 -5.30 -20.86 -39.92
N ALA A 4 -6.28 -20.69 -39.04
CA ALA A 4 -6.40 -19.51 -38.20
C ALA A 4 -5.40 -19.63 -37.04
N THR A 5 -4.30 -18.89 -37.13
CA THR A 5 -3.34 -18.72 -36.04
C THR A 5 -3.99 -17.85 -34.96
N VAL A 6 -4.40 -18.45 -33.85
CA VAL A 6 -4.87 -17.73 -32.67
C VAL A 6 -3.66 -17.05 -32.02
N LEU A 7 -3.58 -15.73 -32.16
CA LEU A 7 -2.57 -14.88 -31.55
C LEU A 7 -2.94 -14.71 -30.07
N SER A 8 -2.29 -15.46 -29.18
CA SER A 8 -2.41 -15.27 -27.73
C SER A 8 -1.80 -13.92 -27.35
N LEU A 9 -2.63 -12.91 -27.09
CA LEU A 9 -2.19 -11.70 -26.40
C LEU A 9 -1.78 -12.07 -24.97
N LEU A 10 -0.46 -12.14 -24.73
CA LEU A 10 0.06 -12.01 -23.37
C LEU A 10 -0.31 -10.61 -22.89
N MET A 11 -1.33 -10.53 -22.04
CA MET A 11 -1.53 -9.35 -21.23
C MET A 11 -0.31 -9.23 -20.32
N VAL A 12 0.52 -8.21 -20.56
CA VAL A 12 1.61 -7.84 -19.66
C VAL A 12 0.92 -7.32 -18.39
N SER A 13 0.73 -8.21 -17.42
CA SER A 13 0.39 -7.83 -16.05
C SER A 13 1.52 -6.93 -15.56
N GLY A 14 1.21 -5.64 -15.35
CA GLY A 14 2.16 -4.69 -14.80
C GLY A 14 2.84 -5.31 -13.58
N SER A 15 4.16 -5.51 -13.68
CA SER A 15 4.92 -6.17 -12.63
C SER A 15 5.00 -5.24 -11.44
N ALA A 16 4.33 -5.60 -10.34
CA ALA A 16 4.60 -5.01 -9.05
C ALA A 16 6.06 -5.29 -8.68
N GLN A 17 6.83 -4.25 -8.35
CA GLN A 17 8.24 -4.38 -8.00
C GLN A 17 8.46 -3.91 -6.56
N ALA A 18 9.33 -4.59 -5.82
CA ALA A 18 9.72 -4.15 -4.49
C ALA A 18 10.41 -2.79 -4.59
N ALA A 19 9.86 -1.76 -3.94
CA ALA A 19 10.34 -0.40 -4.10
C ALA A 19 11.73 -0.26 -3.42
N ALA A 20 12.75 0.15 -4.18
CA ALA A 20 14.03 0.59 -3.61
C ALA A 20 13.89 1.86 -2.74
N ARG A 21 12.71 2.50 -2.77
CA ARG A 21 12.40 3.80 -2.15
C ARG A 21 11.57 3.68 -0.86
N CYS A 22 11.55 2.53 -0.22
CA CYS A 22 11.00 2.42 1.13
C CYS A 22 11.91 3.17 2.10
N VAL A 23 11.71 4.49 2.19
CA VAL A 23 12.43 5.33 3.13
C VAL A 23 11.80 5.07 4.49
N GLY A 24 12.39 4.14 5.24
CA GLY A 24 12.00 3.87 6.61
C GLY A 24 12.28 5.10 7.49
N ARG A 25 11.34 6.04 7.54
CA ARG A 25 11.37 7.09 8.56
C ARG A 25 10.86 6.50 9.88
N THR A 26 11.76 6.34 10.83
CA THR A 26 11.44 6.24 12.26
C THR A 26 11.01 7.63 12.74
N GLY A 27 9.75 7.98 12.51
CA GLY A 27 9.19 9.27 12.94
C GLY A 27 7.70 9.15 13.17
N MET A 28 7.18 9.86 14.17
CA MET A 28 5.74 10.00 14.35
C MET A 28 5.16 10.66 13.10
N LEU A 29 4.16 10.03 12.50
CA LEU A 29 3.27 10.73 11.58
C LEU A 29 2.61 11.85 12.38
N TYR A 30 2.85 13.11 12.00
CA TYR A 30 2.15 14.25 12.60
C TYR A 30 0.73 14.27 12.04
N TYR A 31 -0.19 13.75 12.85
CA TYR A 31 -1.61 13.73 12.53
C TYR A 31 -2.18 15.13 12.62
N ASP A 32 -2.11 15.90 11.54
CA ASP A 32 -2.96 17.08 11.43
C ASP A 32 -4.28 16.72 10.74
N LYS A 33 -4.26 15.83 9.73
CA LYS A 33 -5.45 15.42 8.95
C LYS A 33 -5.31 14.06 8.26
N GLY A 34 -4.95 13.02 9.00
CA GLY A 34 -4.88 11.67 8.44
C GLY A 34 -6.23 10.96 8.47
N TYR A 35 -6.70 10.42 7.33
CA TYR A 35 -7.89 9.58 7.30
C TYR A 35 -7.48 8.11 7.47
N PRO A 36 -7.85 7.44 8.58
CA PRO A 36 -7.65 6.00 8.69
C PRO A 36 -8.64 5.25 7.78
N TYR A 37 -8.12 4.35 6.95
CA TYR A 37 -8.90 3.45 6.11
C TYR A 37 -8.73 2.02 6.62
N SER A 38 -9.77 1.49 7.25
CA SER A 38 -9.76 0.11 7.77
C SER A 38 -10.29 -0.88 6.73
N VAL A 39 -9.56 -1.96 6.53
CA VAL A 39 -9.93 -3.07 5.64
C VAL A 39 -9.71 -4.41 6.32
N THR A 40 -10.38 -5.46 5.85
CA THR A 40 -10.14 -6.82 6.33
C THR A 40 -9.32 -7.60 5.31
N LEU A 41 -8.11 -8.02 5.69
CA LEU A 41 -7.18 -8.80 4.85
C LEU A 41 -6.85 -10.11 5.56
N HIS A 42 -7.10 -11.25 4.94
CA HIS A 42 -6.89 -12.58 5.53
C HIS A 42 -7.50 -12.74 6.95
N GLY A 43 -8.63 -12.08 7.21
CA GLY A 43 -9.30 -12.08 8.51
C GLY A 43 -8.72 -11.11 9.56
N PHE A 44 -7.68 -10.34 9.22
CA PHE A 44 -7.15 -9.27 10.07
C PHE A 44 -7.79 -7.94 9.71
N GLN A 45 -8.12 -7.15 10.73
CA GLN A 45 -8.38 -5.74 10.52
C GLN A 45 -7.04 -5.03 10.34
N VAL A 46 -6.89 -4.35 9.22
CA VAL A 46 -5.70 -3.59 8.87
C VAL A 46 -6.13 -2.16 8.59
N THR A 47 -5.49 -1.21 9.27
CA THR A 47 -5.72 0.22 9.07
C THR A 47 -4.58 0.80 8.27
N LEU A 48 -4.91 1.34 7.09
CA LEU A 48 -4.03 2.22 6.34
C LEU A 48 -4.21 3.64 6.88
N GLN A 49 -3.14 4.22 7.39
CA GLN A 49 -3.09 5.61 7.81
C GLN A 49 -2.34 6.39 6.75
N THR A 50 -2.93 7.48 6.27
CA THR A 50 -2.25 8.48 5.44
C THR A 50 -2.11 9.76 6.24
N ALA A 51 -1.02 10.51 6.08
CA ALA A 51 -0.80 11.77 6.82
C ALA A 51 0.20 12.65 6.07
N ARG A 52 0.18 13.97 6.33
CA ARG A 52 1.28 14.85 5.94
C ARG A 52 2.47 14.65 6.89
N VAL A 53 3.67 14.50 6.36
CA VAL A 53 4.90 14.39 7.17
C VAL A 53 5.63 15.72 7.15
N GLY A 54 5.31 16.59 8.10
CA GLY A 54 6.16 17.75 8.37
C GLY A 54 7.42 17.35 9.14
N SER A 55 8.58 17.85 8.73
CA SER A 55 9.71 18.02 9.66
C SER A 55 9.46 19.31 10.45
N ASN A 56 9.48 19.28 11.79
CA ASN A 56 9.41 20.48 12.66
C ASN A 56 8.33 21.52 12.27
N GLY A 57 7.06 21.10 12.19
CA GLY A 57 5.97 22.05 11.93
C GLY A 57 5.95 22.66 10.51
N ASN A 58 6.65 22.05 9.54
CA ASN A 58 6.55 22.44 8.14
C ASN A 58 5.41 21.67 7.44
N PRO A 59 4.25 22.31 7.13
CA PRO A 59 3.11 21.66 6.48
C PRO A 59 3.32 21.34 4.99
N ASN A 60 4.48 21.70 4.43
CA ASN A 60 4.88 21.36 3.06
C ASN A 60 5.65 20.04 2.95
N GLY A 61 5.86 19.35 4.07
CA GLY A 61 6.47 18.03 4.05
C GLY A 61 5.50 17.02 3.42
N GLY A 62 6.05 16.15 2.57
CA GLY A 62 5.25 15.28 1.71
C GLY A 62 4.28 14.38 2.48
N GLY A 63 3.25 13.88 1.80
CA GLY A 63 2.38 12.87 2.37
C GLY A 63 3.16 11.62 2.77
N ALA A 64 2.54 10.74 3.52
CA ALA A 64 3.07 9.43 3.83
C ALA A 64 1.96 8.48 4.21
N ALA A 65 2.26 7.19 4.04
CA ALA A 65 1.35 6.11 4.39
C ALA A 65 2.02 5.12 5.35
N ARG A 66 1.22 4.56 6.26
CA ARG A 66 1.62 3.47 7.15
C ARG A 66 0.46 2.51 7.32
N ALA A 67 0.73 1.22 7.35
CA ALA A 67 -0.27 0.21 7.67
C ALA A 67 -0.06 -0.34 9.09
N ILE A 68 -1.17 -0.56 9.78
CA ILE A 68 -1.23 -1.10 11.14
C ILE A 68 -2.17 -2.30 11.14
N ILE A 69 -1.68 -3.44 11.60
CA ILE A 69 -2.49 -4.62 11.86
C ILE A 69 -3.09 -4.46 13.26
N HIS A 70 -4.40 -4.63 13.37
CA HIS A 70 -5.09 -4.75 14.65
C HIS A 70 -5.30 -6.25 14.90
N PRO A 71 -4.50 -6.89 15.77
CA PRO A 71 -4.66 -8.30 16.07
C PRO A 71 -6.07 -8.52 16.65
N GLY A 72 -6.88 -9.32 15.96
CA GLY A 72 -8.19 -9.74 16.45
C GLY A 72 -8.06 -10.79 17.55
N SER A 73 -9.19 -11.11 18.19
CA SER A 73 -9.27 -12.13 19.25
C SER A 73 -9.05 -13.56 18.74
N SER A 74 -9.32 -13.84 17.46
CA SER A 74 -9.37 -15.21 16.92
C SER A 74 -8.24 -15.56 15.95
N TYR A 75 -7.48 -14.57 15.46
CA TYR A 75 -6.46 -14.82 14.43
C TYR A 75 -5.16 -14.09 14.76
N ARG A 76 -4.07 -14.84 14.86
CA ARG A 76 -2.70 -14.36 15.08
C ARG A 76 -1.96 -14.38 13.75
N TYR A 77 -1.20 -13.33 13.46
CA TYR A 77 -0.23 -13.38 12.37
C TYR A 77 0.97 -14.23 12.79
N ARG A 78 1.68 -14.75 11.80
CA ARG A 78 2.81 -15.67 11.96
C ARG A 78 4.11 -14.94 11.65
N ALA A 79 5.20 -15.41 12.25
CA ALA A 79 6.52 -14.98 11.84
C ALA A 79 6.70 -15.28 10.34
N GLY A 80 7.13 -14.27 9.57
CA GLY A 80 7.29 -14.38 8.12
C GLY A 80 6.05 -14.00 7.30
N ASP A 81 4.91 -13.68 7.94
CA ASP A 81 3.87 -12.92 7.25
C ASP A 81 4.40 -11.53 6.86
N ILE A 82 3.90 -10.99 5.76
CA ILE A 82 4.34 -9.70 5.23
C ILE A 82 3.14 -8.77 5.14
N ILE A 83 3.30 -7.55 5.64
CA ILE A 83 2.39 -6.44 5.32
C ILE A 83 3.09 -5.48 4.39
N SER A 84 2.37 -4.98 3.38
CA SER A 84 2.91 -3.96 2.50
C SER A 84 1.97 -2.82 2.24
N ILE A 85 2.56 -1.73 1.77
CA ILE A 85 1.86 -0.64 1.12
C ILE A 85 2.27 -0.67 -0.34
N ASP A 86 1.32 -0.92 -1.22
CA ASP A 86 1.51 -0.70 -2.65
C ASP A 86 1.30 0.79 -2.93
N ARG A 87 2.12 1.37 -3.80
CA ARG A 87 2.12 2.79 -4.16
C ARG A 87 2.21 2.95 -5.66
N SER A 88 1.32 3.75 -6.26
CA SER A 88 1.36 4.06 -7.69
C SER A 88 2.72 4.62 -8.10
N ILE A 89 3.23 4.24 -9.27
CA ILE A 89 4.49 4.79 -9.80
C ILE A 89 4.32 6.28 -10.12
N SER A 90 3.19 6.64 -10.72
CA SER A 90 2.84 8.02 -11.02
C SER A 90 2.25 8.72 -9.79
N ALA A 91 2.60 9.99 -9.63
CA ALA A 91 1.89 10.88 -8.72
C ALA A 91 0.50 11.18 -9.31
N LEU A 92 -0.54 11.06 -8.47
CA LEU A 92 -1.93 11.30 -8.80
C LEU A 92 -2.46 12.42 -7.91
N SER A 93 -3.11 13.41 -8.52
CA SER A 93 -3.73 14.51 -7.80
C SER A 93 -4.68 13.99 -6.72
N PRO A 94 -4.74 14.61 -5.52
CA PRO A 94 -5.65 14.17 -4.47
C PRO A 94 -7.09 14.06 -5.00
N SER A 95 -7.73 12.94 -4.74
CA SER A 95 -9.12 12.66 -5.12
C SER A 95 -9.95 12.38 -3.87
N SER A 96 -11.18 12.88 -3.84
CA SER A 96 -12.16 12.52 -2.81
C SER A 96 -12.67 11.08 -2.98
N ASN A 97 -12.58 10.53 -4.19
CA ASN A 97 -12.95 9.16 -4.50
C ASN A 97 -11.70 8.27 -4.58
N PRO A 98 -11.74 7.04 -4.01
CA PRO A 98 -10.65 6.11 -4.16
C PRO A 98 -10.49 5.66 -5.62
N TRP A 99 -9.25 5.38 -6.03
CA TRP A 99 -8.97 4.80 -7.35
C TRP A 99 -9.16 3.28 -7.34
N SER A 100 -9.49 2.73 -8.50
CA SER A 100 -9.47 1.29 -8.74
C SER A 100 -8.07 0.81 -9.09
N THR A 101 -7.84 -0.51 -9.03
CA THR A 101 -6.56 -1.10 -9.48
C THR A 101 -6.35 -0.92 -10.98
N ASP A 102 -7.43 -0.91 -11.77
CA ASP A 102 -7.36 -0.67 -13.21
C ASP A 102 -6.91 0.77 -13.53
N ASP A 103 -7.35 1.75 -12.73
CA ASP A 103 -6.84 3.12 -12.85
C ASP A 103 -5.34 3.17 -12.61
N ILE A 104 -4.85 2.50 -11.57
CA ILE A 104 -3.41 2.47 -11.26
C ILE A 104 -2.61 1.79 -12.36
N HIS A 105 -3.13 0.71 -12.96
CA HIS A 105 -2.50 0.09 -14.13
C HIS A 105 -2.37 1.08 -15.30
N ARG A 106 -3.42 1.87 -15.58
CA ARG A 106 -3.38 2.90 -16.63
C ARG A 106 -2.35 4.00 -16.34
N PHE A 107 -2.05 4.26 -15.07
CA PHE A 107 -1.03 5.21 -14.63
C PHE A 107 0.37 4.61 -14.45
N GLY A 108 0.65 3.46 -15.07
CA GLY A 108 1.98 2.85 -15.11
C GLY A 108 2.21 1.77 -14.04
N GLY A 109 1.20 1.44 -13.22
CA GLY A 109 1.30 0.41 -12.20
C GLY A 109 1.79 0.95 -10.85
N TRP A 110 2.36 0.06 -10.04
CA TRP A 110 2.76 0.35 -8.68
C TRP A 110 4.05 -0.37 -8.29
N ASP A 111 4.75 0.23 -7.34
CA ASP A 111 5.75 -0.45 -6.53
C ASP A 111 5.16 -0.81 -5.17
N TYR A 112 5.85 -1.62 -4.38
CA TYR A 112 5.39 -1.94 -3.03
C TYR A 112 6.50 -1.86 -1.98
N CYS A 113 6.11 -1.46 -0.78
CA CYS A 113 6.97 -1.43 0.39
C CYS A 113 6.53 -2.44 1.42
N GLU A 114 7.39 -3.43 1.68
CA GLU A 114 7.11 -4.55 2.56
C GLU A 114 7.71 -4.36 3.94
N SER A 115 7.03 -4.91 4.94
CA SER A 115 7.55 -5.12 6.28
C SER A 115 7.25 -6.56 6.68
N THR A 116 8.31 -7.33 6.92
CA THR A 116 8.19 -8.69 7.43
C THR A 116 7.85 -8.64 8.91
N LEU A 117 6.79 -9.35 9.29
CA LEU A 117 6.36 -9.46 10.66
C LEU A 117 7.29 -10.42 11.39
N HIS A 118 8.17 -9.87 12.23
CA HIS A 118 9.19 -10.64 12.97
C HIS A 118 8.74 -11.11 14.35
N SER A 119 7.79 -10.41 14.98
CA SER A 119 7.23 -10.78 16.27
C SER A 119 5.73 -10.47 16.31
N PRO A 120 4.93 -11.17 17.13
CA PRO A 120 3.51 -10.90 17.36
C PRO A 120 3.21 -9.49 17.92
N ASP A 121 4.24 -8.70 18.22
CA ASP A 121 4.13 -7.30 18.65
C ASP A 121 4.51 -6.29 17.55
N SER A 122 5.16 -6.73 16.47
CA SER A 122 5.54 -5.88 15.34
C SER A 122 4.39 -5.74 14.34
N ILE A 123 3.35 -5.02 14.73
CA ILE A 123 2.07 -4.92 14.00
C ILE A 123 2.04 -3.85 12.89
N ARG A 124 3.19 -3.35 12.42
CA ARG A 124 3.21 -2.16 11.55
C ARG A 124 4.22 -2.24 10.41
N THR A 125 3.89 -1.58 9.30
CA THR A 125 4.89 -1.23 8.30
C THR A 125 5.78 -0.10 8.80
N THR A 126 6.94 0.03 8.17
CA THR A 126 7.63 1.32 8.06
C THR A 126 6.73 2.34 7.37
N THR A 127 7.00 3.62 7.61
CA THR A 127 6.33 4.71 6.89
C THR A 127 6.85 4.76 5.46
N VAL A 128 5.95 4.91 4.49
CA VAL A 128 6.28 5.13 3.09
C VAL A 128 6.06 6.60 2.79
N ASP A 129 7.13 7.34 2.49
CA ASP A 129 7.04 8.74 2.04
C ASP A 129 6.23 8.78 0.73
N GLY A 130 5.17 9.56 0.71
CA GLY A 130 4.12 9.56 -0.28
C GLY A 130 3.76 10.98 -0.73
N TYR A 131 4.45 11.51 -1.73
CA TYR A 131 4.17 12.86 -2.24
C TYR A 131 3.14 12.80 -3.36
N HIS A 132 1.85 12.79 -3.03
CA HIS A 132 0.72 12.73 -3.98
C HIS A 132 0.65 11.43 -4.79
N HIS A 133 0.80 10.26 -4.17
CA HIS A 133 0.57 8.98 -4.83
C HIS A 133 -0.70 8.30 -4.30
N ALA A 134 -1.20 7.36 -5.10
CA ALA A 134 -2.22 6.45 -4.64
C ALA A 134 -1.56 5.28 -3.90
N VAL A 135 -2.07 4.96 -2.72
CA VAL A 135 -1.58 3.89 -1.86
C VAL A 135 -2.70 2.92 -1.52
N ARG A 136 -2.35 1.65 -1.37
CA ARG A 136 -3.24 0.61 -0.81
C ARG A 136 -2.46 -0.30 0.11
N VAL A 137 -3.15 -1.00 0.99
CA VAL A 137 -2.51 -1.96 1.88
C VAL A 137 -2.72 -3.38 1.37
N CYS A 138 -1.67 -4.20 1.48
CA CYS A 138 -1.71 -5.63 1.17
C CYS A 138 -1.13 -6.45 2.31
N PHE A 139 -1.60 -7.69 2.41
CA PHE A 139 -1.09 -8.70 3.31
C PHE A 139 -0.68 -9.92 2.49
N ARG A 140 0.54 -10.40 2.68
CA ARG A 140 1.08 -11.59 2.02
C ARG A 140 1.36 -12.66 3.05
N ARG A 141 0.82 -13.85 2.82
CA ARG A 141 1.02 -15.03 3.67
C ARG A 141 1.16 -16.27 2.80
N SER A 142 2.25 -17.00 3.00
CA SER A 142 2.48 -18.31 2.37
C SER A 142 2.26 -18.31 0.84
N GLY A 143 2.71 -17.25 0.16
CA GLY A 143 2.57 -17.08 -1.28
C GLY A 143 1.23 -16.48 -1.76
N SER A 144 0.23 -16.36 -0.88
CA SER A 144 -1.03 -15.67 -1.18
C SER A 144 -0.93 -14.18 -0.86
N VAL A 145 -1.50 -13.34 -1.72
CA VAL A 145 -1.57 -11.89 -1.53
C VAL A 145 -3.03 -11.44 -1.52
N GLN A 146 -3.42 -10.70 -0.49
CA GLN A 146 -4.71 -10.00 -0.45
C GLN A 146 -4.48 -8.51 -0.20
N CYS A 147 -5.03 -7.68 -1.07
CA CYS A 147 -4.95 -6.23 -0.99
C CYS A 147 -6.31 -5.60 -0.72
N SER A 148 -6.33 -4.36 -0.24
CA SER A 148 -7.54 -3.55 -0.33
C SER A 148 -7.88 -3.29 -1.80
N ASN A 149 -9.18 -3.36 -2.13
CA ASN A 149 -9.66 -3.11 -3.50
C ASN A 149 -9.53 -1.64 -3.92
N SER A 150 -9.54 -0.76 -2.93
CA SER A 150 -9.47 0.68 -3.09
C SER A 150 -8.06 1.20 -2.86
N TRP A 151 -7.70 2.21 -3.65
CA TRP A 151 -6.49 3.01 -3.49
C TRP A 151 -6.84 4.40 -2.99
N TYR A 152 -6.09 4.89 -2.02
CA TYR A 152 -6.33 6.16 -1.33
C TYR A 152 -5.16 7.10 -1.54
N SER A 153 -5.39 8.41 -1.41
CA SER A 153 -4.31 9.39 -1.51
C SER A 153 -3.48 9.38 -0.22
N ASP A 154 -2.16 9.39 -0.36
CA ASP A 154 -1.20 9.44 0.76
C ASP A 154 -1.10 10.81 1.47
N ALA A 155 -2.09 11.68 1.24
CA ALA A 155 -2.24 13.07 1.65
C ALA A 155 -1.51 14.05 0.71
N GLY A 156 -2.27 15.04 0.23
CA GLY A 156 -1.74 16.25 -0.40
C GLY A 156 -1.70 17.39 0.57
#